data_AF-A0A6V8QSN9-F1
#
_entry.id   AF-A0A6V8QSN9-F1
#
_cell.length_a   1.000
_cell.length_b   1.000
_cell.length_c   1.000
_cell.angle_alpha   90.00
_cell.angle_beta   90.00
_cell.angle_gamma   90.00
#
_symmetry.space_group_name_H-M   'P 1'
#
loop_
_entity.id
_entity.type
_entity.pdbx_description
1 polymer ?
#
loop_
_entity_poly.entity_id
_entity_poly.type
_entity_poly.pdbx_seq_one_letter_code
_entity_poly.pdbx_strand_id
1 'polypeptide(L)'
;MLRWNDKYGIKFMRLSSEMFPFASHEEHGYKLAPFAADVLAEAGKVAAELGHRLTTHPGQYTQIASPRKEVVAAAFRDLEYHDEMLSLLKLPEQMDRDAVMILHMGGTYGDKAATLDRFRENYSRLTEGVKKRLVLENDDVSWSVHDLLPICEELNIPLVLDYHHHNIIFDPSVREGTLDIMNLYDRIEKTWTRKNIKQKMHYSEPTADAVTPRERRKHSARVKVLPPCKPDMDLMIEAKDKEQAVFELMRTFKLPGWDLFNDIIPYERDDEPRKEVAREAKRTAKRSKKNDIDNDVVEVDSPSPVSPEDFGMGGPQNRVYWPLGMEEWLRPKKREVSKKDKVYVNSQD
;
A
#
# COMPACT_ATOMS: atom_id res chain seq x y z
N MET A 1 4.88 10.01 -3.41
CA MET A 1 4.43 8.62 -3.64
C MET A 1 4.53 8.20 -5.10
N LEU A 2 3.78 8.76 -6.06
CA LEU A 2 3.87 8.33 -7.49
C LEU A 2 5.31 8.30 -8.02
N ARG A 3 6.02 9.43 -7.93
CA ARG A 3 7.44 9.53 -8.32
C ARG A 3 8.35 8.56 -7.58
N TRP A 4 8.03 8.26 -6.31
CA TRP A 4 8.77 7.29 -5.50
C TRP A 4 8.53 5.87 -6.03
N ASN A 5 7.27 5.50 -6.26
CA ASN A 5 6.90 4.20 -6.82
C ASN A 5 7.56 4.01 -8.20
N ASP A 6 7.53 5.03 -9.06
CA ASP A 6 8.19 5.02 -10.36
C ASP A 6 9.70 4.77 -10.26
N LYS A 7 10.39 5.50 -9.38
CA LYS A 7 11.82 5.31 -9.10
C LYS A 7 12.17 3.86 -8.74
N TYR A 8 11.25 3.16 -8.08
CA TYR A 8 11.45 1.79 -7.61
C TYR A 8 10.66 0.74 -8.41
N GLY A 9 10.19 1.08 -9.62
CA GLY A 9 9.56 0.12 -10.53
C GLY A 9 8.14 -0.34 -10.15
N ILE A 10 7.49 0.33 -9.21
CA ILE A 10 6.11 0.01 -8.79
C ILE A 10 5.14 0.87 -9.61
N LYS A 11 4.21 0.25 -10.35
CA LYS A 11 3.27 0.97 -11.24
C LYS A 11 1.81 0.92 -10.80
N PHE A 12 1.50 0.23 -9.71
CA PHE A 12 0.13 0.08 -9.25
C PHE A 12 -0.02 0.57 -7.81
N MET A 13 -0.95 1.49 -7.55
CA MET A 13 -1.16 2.07 -6.23
C MET A 13 -2.65 2.15 -5.87
N ARG A 14 -2.98 1.78 -4.63
CA ARG A 14 -4.28 2.08 -4.03
C ARG A 14 -4.20 3.42 -3.31
N LEU A 15 -5.04 4.37 -3.70
CA LEU A 15 -5.20 5.65 -3.02
C LEU A 15 -5.94 5.44 -1.70
N SER A 16 -5.50 6.16 -0.67
CA SER A 16 -6.12 6.11 0.65
C SER A 16 -7.49 6.77 0.64
N SER A 17 -8.50 6.11 1.19
CA SER A 17 -9.82 6.70 1.46
C SER A 17 -9.75 7.86 2.46
N GLU A 18 -8.74 7.84 3.36
CA GLU A 18 -8.51 8.86 4.39
C GLU A 18 -7.82 10.12 3.85
N MET A 19 -7.58 10.23 2.54
CA MET A 19 -6.91 11.38 1.93
C MET A 19 -7.67 12.69 2.18
N PHE A 20 -9.00 12.62 2.19
CA PHE A 20 -9.89 13.74 2.48
C PHE A 20 -10.78 13.37 3.68
N PRO A 21 -10.32 13.68 4.91
CA PRO A 21 -11.05 13.33 6.13
C PRO A 21 -12.46 13.89 6.11
N PHE A 22 -13.45 13.06 6.49
CA PHE A 22 -14.87 13.42 6.56
C PHE A 22 -15.55 13.83 5.24
N ALA A 23 -14.92 13.69 4.07
CA ALA A 23 -15.51 14.16 2.81
C ALA A 23 -16.92 13.59 2.52
N SER A 24 -17.20 12.35 2.95
CA SER A 24 -18.49 11.68 2.81
C SER A 24 -19.41 11.76 4.06
N HIS A 25 -19.00 12.48 5.10
CA HIS A 25 -19.79 12.64 6.33
C HIS A 25 -21.10 13.40 6.06
N GLU A 26 -22.16 13.08 6.83
CA GLU A 26 -23.48 13.67 6.62
C GLU A 26 -23.51 15.18 6.93
N GLU A 27 -22.96 15.56 8.08
CA GLU A 27 -23.01 16.94 8.57
C GLU A 27 -21.77 17.76 8.20
N HIS A 28 -20.66 17.08 7.90
CA HIS A 28 -19.33 17.68 7.72
C HIS A 28 -18.73 17.35 6.35
N GLY A 29 -19.49 16.67 5.50
CA GLY A 29 -19.07 16.33 4.14
C GLY A 29 -18.88 17.57 3.29
N TYR A 30 -18.00 17.44 2.30
CA TYR A 30 -17.65 18.53 1.40
C TYR A 30 -17.30 17.99 0.03
N LYS A 31 -17.41 18.86 -0.97
CA LYS A 31 -16.97 18.58 -2.34
C LYS A 31 -15.50 18.88 -2.49
N LEU A 32 -14.80 18.06 -3.28
CA LEU A 32 -13.37 18.20 -3.54
C LEU A 32 -13.12 19.24 -4.61
N ALA A 33 -13.98 19.30 -5.63
CA ALA A 33 -13.78 20.15 -6.80
C ALA A 33 -13.46 21.63 -6.48
N PRO A 34 -14.10 22.29 -5.48
CA PRO A 34 -13.83 23.71 -5.19
C PRO A 34 -12.40 24.05 -4.74
N PHE A 35 -11.63 23.10 -4.22
CA PHE A 35 -10.30 23.38 -3.67
C PHE A 35 -9.20 22.40 -4.12
N ALA A 36 -9.57 21.17 -4.52
CA ALA A 36 -8.63 20.11 -4.85
C ALA A 36 -8.57 19.79 -6.35
N ALA A 37 -9.42 20.38 -7.19
CA ALA A 37 -9.49 20.03 -8.61
C ALA A 37 -8.14 20.18 -9.33
N ASP A 38 -7.47 21.33 -9.18
CA ASP A 38 -6.22 21.61 -9.89
C ASP A 38 -5.08 20.69 -9.42
N VAL A 39 -4.94 20.49 -8.10
CA VAL A 39 -3.89 19.63 -7.54
C VAL A 39 -4.14 18.14 -7.83
N LEU A 40 -5.39 17.68 -7.86
CA LEU A 40 -5.73 16.32 -8.26
C LEU A 40 -5.46 16.10 -9.76
N ALA A 41 -5.79 17.09 -10.60
CA ALA A 41 -5.48 17.02 -12.03
C ALA A 41 -3.97 17.00 -12.29
N GLU A 42 -3.18 17.76 -11.53
CA GLU A 42 -1.71 17.70 -11.58
C GLU A 42 -1.20 16.31 -11.15
N ALA A 43 -1.71 15.77 -10.05
CA ALA A 43 -1.34 14.43 -9.59
C ALA A 43 -1.72 13.35 -10.62
N GLY A 44 -2.88 13.46 -11.26
CA GLY A 44 -3.30 12.55 -12.31
C GLY A 44 -2.50 12.70 -13.60
N LYS A 45 -2.04 13.91 -13.95
CA LYS A 45 -1.06 14.11 -15.03
C LYS A 45 0.24 13.36 -14.73
N VAL A 46 0.78 13.48 -13.52
CA VAL A 46 1.99 12.73 -13.12
C VAL A 46 1.73 11.22 -13.15
N ALA A 47 0.56 10.76 -12.69
CA ALA A 47 0.20 9.35 -12.75
C ALA A 47 0.15 8.84 -14.20
N ALA A 48 -0.42 9.63 -15.11
CA ALA A 48 -0.50 9.31 -16.54
C ALA A 48 0.87 9.27 -17.21
N GLU A 49 1.71 10.29 -17.00
CA GLU A 49 3.07 10.37 -17.55
C GLU A 49 3.94 9.18 -17.13
N LEU A 50 3.79 8.74 -15.89
CA LEU A 50 4.55 7.62 -15.32
C LEU A 50 3.87 6.26 -15.52
N GLY A 51 2.68 6.21 -16.13
CA GLY A 51 1.95 4.98 -16.41
C GLY A 51 1.43 4.25 -15.16
N HIS A 52 1.02 4.99 -14.12
CA HIS A 52 0.47 4.41 -12.89
C HIS A 52 -1.00 4.02 -13.03
N ARG A 53 -1.32 2.79 -12.67
CA ARG A 53 -2.70 2.40 -12.37
C ARG A 53 -3.05 2.84 -10.94
N LEU A 54 -4.19 3.48 -10.76
CA LEU A 54 -4.69 3.97 -9.48
C LEU A 54 -6.02 3.30 -9.14
N THR A 55 -6.25 2.92 -7.90
CA THR A 55 -7.54 2.36 -7.45
C THR A 55 -7.89 2.87 -6.06
N THR A 56 -9.12 2.70 -5.62
CA THR A 56 -9.53 2.95 -4.23
C THR A 56 -10.22 1.71 -3.67
N HIS A 57 -10.23 1.59 -2.34
CA HIS A 57 -11.01 0.56 -1.68
C HIS A 57 -11.76 1.20 -0.51
N PRO A 58 -12.97 1.73 -0.75
CA PRO A 58 -13.86 2.17 0.31
C PRO A 58 -13.91 1.17 1.48
N GLY A 59 -13.95 1.71 2.70
CA GLY A 59 -13.82 0.91 3.91
C GLY A 59 -15.01 -0.01 4.18
N GLN A 60 -14.87 -0.86 5.20
CA GLN A 60 -15.87 -1.86 5.61
C GLN A 60 -17.28 -1.30 5.96
N TYR A 61 -17.41 0.02 6.14
CA TYR A 61 -18.67 0.67 6.48
C TYR A 61 -19.51 1.01 5.23
N THR A 62 -18.91 0.97 4.04
CA THR A 62 -19.58 1.26 2.77
C THR A 62 -20.40 0.05 2.33
N GLN A 63 -21.60 -0.12 2.90
CA GLN A 63 -22.44 -1.30 2.70
C GLN A 63 -23.76 -0.96 2.01
N ILE A 64 -23.79 -1.04 0.68
CA ILE A 64 -24.98 -0.74 -0.11
C ILE A 64 -26.07 -1.82 -0.02
N ALA A 65 -25.77 -3.02 0.47
CA ALA A 65 -26.73 -4.09 0.68
C ALA A 65 -27.35 -4.11 2.09
N SER A 66 -27.08 -3.08 2.89
CA SER A 66 -27.59 -2.98 4.27
C SER A 66 -29.11 -2.91 4.33
N PRO A 67 -29.78 -3.58 5.28
CA PRO A 67 -31.21 -3.37 5.52
C PRO A 67 -31.49 -2.00 6.17
N ARG A 68 -30.46 -1.32 6.67
CA ARG A 68 -30.54 -0.02 7.33
C ARG A 68 -30.39 1.11 6.32
N LYS A 69 -31.43 1.94 6.17
CA LYS A 69 -31.49 3.00 5.16
C LYS A 69 -30.39 4.05 5.35
N GLU A 70 -30.07 4.37 6.60
CA GLU A 70 -29.02 5.32 6.96
C GLU A 70 -27.62 4.82 6.54
N VAL A 71 -27.37 3.51 6.62
CA VAL A 71 -26.11 2.91 6.17
C VAL A 71 -26.01 2.97 4.65
N VAL A 72 -27.09 2.67 3.93
CA VAL A 72 -27.13 2.76 2.46
C VAL A 72 -26.89 4.20 2.02
N ALA A 73 -27.53 5.18 2.67
CA ALA A 73 -27.34 6.59 2.36
C ALA A 73 -25.89 7.05 2.59
N ALA A 74 -25.26 6.62 3.70
CA ALA A 74 -23.85 6.88 3.97
C ALA A 74 -22.93 6.23 2.94
N ALA A 75 -23.21 4.97 2.57
CA ALA A 75 -22.44 4.25 1.56
C ALA A 75 -22.53 4.94 0.18
N PHE A 76 -23.70 5.49 -0.18
CA PHE A 76 -23.84 6.24 -1.42
C PHE A 76 -22.99 7.50 -1.41
N ARG A 77 -23.03 8.31 -0.33
CA ARG A 77 -22.17 9.49 -0.19
C ARG A 77 -20.69 9.13 -0.28
N ASP A 78 -20.29 8.01 0.32
CA ASP A 78 -18.91 7.56 0.28
C ASP A 78 -18.45 7.14 -1.11
N LEU A 79 -19.28 6.39 -1.85
CA LEU A 79 -18.99 6.02 -3.24
C LEU A 79 -18.92 7.25 -4.16
N GLU A 80 -19.82 8.22 -3.98
CA GLU A 80 -19.80 9.47 -4.74
C GLU A 80 -18.53 10.30 -4.46
N TYR A 81 -18.05 10.33 -3.21
CA TYR A 81 -16.78 10.97 -2.87
C TYR A 81 -15.60 10.31 -3.60
N HIS A 82 -15.53 8.98 -3.61
CA HIS A 82 -14.45 8.28 -4.29
C HIS A 82 -14.54 8.45 -5.82
N ASP A 83 -15.73 8.49 -6.41
CA ASP A 83 -15.90 8.79 -7.84
C ASP A 83 -15.48 10.22 -8.17
N GLU A 84 -15.83 11.20 -7.33
CA GLU A 84 -15.38 12.59 -7.47
C GLU A 84 -13.85 12.68 -7.42
N MET A 85 -13.22 12.04 -6.43
CA MET A 85 -11.76 12.02 -6.29
C MET A 85 -11.09 11.44 -7.54
N LEU A 86 -11.53 10.27 -8.02
CA LEU A 86 -10.96 9.64 -9.21
C LEU A 86 -11.21 10.47 -10.47
N SER A 87 -12.40 11.04 -10.62
CA SER A 87 -12.76 11.86 -11.79
C SER A 87 -12.02 13.20 -11.84
N LEU A 88 -11.59 13.73 -10.69
CA LEU A 88 -10.77 14.94 -10.61
C LEU A 88 -9.29 14.69 -10.93
N LEU A 89 -8.83 13.43 -10.98
CA LEU A 89 -7.48 13.10 -11.48
C LEU A 89 -7.34 13.40 -12.99
N LYS A 90 -8.45 13.49 -13.73
CA LYS A 90 -8.44 13.77 -15.19
C LYS A 90 -7.50 12.83 -15.96
N LEU A 91 -7.54 11.55 -15.61
CA LEU A 91 -6.71 10.52 -16.25
C LEU A 91 -7.10 10.35 -17.73
N PRO A 92 -6.16 9.93 -18.59
CA PRO A 92 -6.48 9.50 -19.95
C PRO A 92 -7.55 8.41 -19.96
N GLU A 93 -8.34 8.34 -21.03
CA GLU A 93 -9.58 7.56 -21.08
C GLU A 93 -9.45 6.10 -20.62
N GLN A 94 -8.40 5.37 -21.07
CA GLN A 94 -8.18 3.99 -20.64
C GLN A 94 -7.75 3.90 -19.17
N MET A 95 -6.89 4.81 -18.72
CA MET A 95 -6.45 4.83 -17.32
C MET A 95 -7.58 5.22 -16.36
N ASP A 96 -8.50 6.09 -16.79
CA ASP A 96 -9.71 6.43 -16.06
C ASP A 96 -10.65 5.23 -15.93
N ARG A 97 -10.80 4.41 -16.98
CA ARG A 97 -11.52 3.12 -16.90
C ARG A 97 -10.85 2.16 -15.92
N ASP A 98 -9.52 2.09 -15.93
CA ASP A 98 -8.73 1.19 -15.07
C ASP A 98 -8.72 1.64 -13.60
N ALA A 99 -9.14 2.89 -13.35
CA ALA A 99 -9.30 3.48 -12.03
C ALA A 99 -10.61 3.05 -11.36
N VAL A 100 -10.55 1.88 -10.71
CA VAL A 100 -11.71 1.21 -10.10
C VAL A 100 -11.82 1.43 -8.59
N MET A 101 -13.05 1.30 -8.09
CA MET A 101 -13.41 1.33 -6.68
C MET A 101 -13.80 -0.07 -6.21
N ILE A 102 -12.98 -0.68 -5.36
CA ILE A 102 -13.16 -2.05 -4.90
C ILE A 102 -14.10 -2.08 -3.69
N LEU A 103 -15.14 -2.91 -3.74
CA LEU A 103 -16.11 -3.04 -2.67
C LEU A 103 -16.34 -4.52 -2.32
N HIS A 104 -16.36 -4.84 -1.03
CA HIS A 104 -16.92 -6.12 -0.58
C HIS A 104 -18.45 -6.05 -0.56
N MET A 105 -19.12 -7.19 -0.68
CA MET A 105 -20.59 -7.25 -0.59
C MET A 105 -21.12 -6.79 0.79
N GLY A 106 -20.30 -6.92 1.83
CA GLY A 106 -20.64 -6.52 3.20
C GLY A 106 -21.33 -7.64 3.99
N GLY A 107 -22.11 -7.29 5.01
CA GLY A 107 -22.77 -8.29 5.84
C GLY A 107 -23.79 -9.15 5.07
N THR A 108 -23.98 -10.41 5.47
CA THR A 108 -25.07 -11.26 4.94
C THR A 108 -26.43 -10.96 5.57
N TYR A 109 -26.44 -10.24 6.69
CA TYR A 109 -27.67 -9.86 7.42
C TYR A 109 -28.61 -11.04 7.69
N GLY A 110 -28.05 -12.24 7.90
CA GLY A 110 -28.79 -13.48 8.16
C GLY A 110 -29.29 -14.22 6.91
N ASP A 111 -29.28 -13.59 5.73
CA ASP A 111 -29.77 -14.17 4.49
C ASP A 111 -29.00 -13.61 3.27
N LYS A 112 -28.19 -14.48 2.65
CA LYS A 112 -27.42 -14.12 1.45
C LYS A 112 -28.33 -13.75 0.27
N ALA A 113 -29.40 -14.51 0.01
CA ALA A 113 -30.28 -14.26 -1.12
C ALA A 113 -30.97 -12.91 -0.99
N ALA A 114 -31.55 -12.62 0.18
CA ALA A 114 -32.16 -11.33 0.46
C ALA A 114 -31.15 -10.17 0.41
N THR A 115 -29.88 -10.43 0.76
CA THR A 115 -28.82 -9.42 0.65
C THR A 115 -28.46 -9.12 -0.80
N LEU A 116 -28.36 -10.13 -1.65
CA LEU A 116 -28.15 -9.95 -3.09
C LEU A 116 -29.30 -9.16 -3.72
N ASP A 117 -30.54 -9.39 -3.31
CA ASP A 117 -31.70 -8.63 -3.81
C ASP A 117 -31.65 -7.16 -3.40
N ARG A 118 -31.31 -6.86 -2.14
CA ARG A 118 -31.08 -5.47 -1.71
C ARG A 118 -29.91 -4.83 -2.45
N PHE A 119 -28.85 -5.58 -2.71
CA PHE A 119 -27.73 -5.09 -3.50
C PHE A 119 -28.18 -4.72 -4.91
N ARG A 120 -28.95 -5.57 -5.60
CA ARG A 120 -29.51 -5.27 -6.94
C ARG A 120 -30.33 -3.98 -6.93
N GLU A 121 -31.25 -3.86 -5.98
CA GLU A 121 -32.11 -2.68 -5.84
C GLU A 121 -31.28 -1.41 -5.65
N ASN A 122 -30.33 -1.42 -4.72
CA ASN A 122 -29.52 -0.24 -4.42
C ASN A 122 -28.48 0.05 -5.49
N TYR A 123 -27.87 -0.96 -6.10
CA TYR A 123 -26.95 -0.79 -7.22
C TYR A 123 -27.62 -0.06 -8.39
N SER A 124 -28.89 -0.39 -8.71
CA SER A 124 -29.64 0.28 -9.78
C SER A 124 -29.77 1.80 -9.58
N ARG A 125 -29.77 2.25 -8.32
CA ARG A 125 -29.92 3.65 -7.90
C ARG A 125 -28.61 4.43 -7.83
N LEU A 126 -27.46 3.76 -7.92
CA LEU A 126 -26.15 4.43 -7.97
C LEU A 126 -26.02 5.27 -9.24
N THR A 127 -25.19 6.31 -9.18
CA THR A 127 -24.88 7.12 -10.36
C THR A 127 -24.07 6.33 -11.38
N GLU A 128 -24.11 6.76 -12.63
CA GLU A 128 -23.35 6.11 -13.71
C GLU A 128 -21.83 6.25 -13.51
N GLY A 129 -21.35 7.32 -12.86
CA GLY A 129 -19.94 7.47 -12.50
C GLY A 129 -19.48 6.36 -11.56
N VAL A 130 -20.20 6.18 -10.45
CA VAL A 130 -19.95 5.09 -9.51
C VAL A 130 -20.07 3.72 -10.18
N LYS A 131 -21.14 3.46 -10.94
CA LYS A 131 -21.33 2.17 -11.63
C LYS A 131 -20.23 1.86 -12.62
N LYS A 132 -19.64 2.84 -13.30
CA LYS A 132 -18.52 2.64 -14.23
C LYS A 132 -17.29 2.08 -13.53
N ARG A 133 -17.02 2.49 -12.29
CA ARG A 133 -15.79 2.18 -11.54
C ARG A 133 -15.95 1.10 -10.49
N LEU A 134 -17.16 0.86 -10.00
CA LEU A 134 -17.41 -0.12 -8.95
C LEU A 134 -17.07 -1.53 -9.44
N VAL A 135 -16.26 -2.22 -8.64
CA VAL A 135 -15.93 -3.65 -8.78
C VAL A 135 -16.20 -4.35 -7.45
N LEU A 136 -16.56 -5.63 -7.50
CA LEU A 136 -16.77 -6.44 -6.30
C LEU A 136 -15.57 -7.32 -6.01
N GLU A 137 -15.34 -7.65 -4.75
CA GLU A 137 -14.28 -8.55 -4.30
C GLU A 137 -14.84 -9.62 -3.36
N ASN A 138 -14.43 -10.89 -3.55
CA ASN A 138 -14.72 -11.96 -2.61
C ASN A 138 -14.01 -11.72 -1.27
N ASP A 139 -14.60 -12.13 -0.15
CA ASP A 139 -14.09 -11.84 1.18
C ASP A 139 -13.77 -13.10 2.01
N ASP A 140 -13.19 -12.88 3.19
CA ASP A 140 -12.72 -13.91 4.11
C ASP A 140 -13.73 -14.25 5.24
N VAL A 141 -14.98 -13.79 5.12
CA VAL A 141 -16.01 -13.99 6.16
C VAL A 141 -17.25 -14.70 5.65
N SER A 142 -17.73 -14.33 4.48
CA SER A 142 -19.12 -14.57 4.08
C SER A 142 -19.29 -14.82 2.59
N TRP A 143 -18.57 -14.10 1.72
CA TRP A 143 -18.87 -14.08 0.29
C TRP A 143 -17.74 -14.68 -0.52
N SER A 144 -17.96 -15.91 -1.00
CA SER A 144 -17.06 -16.60 -1.90
C SER A 144 -17.15 -16.05 -3.33
N VAL A 145 -16.20 -16.43 -4.18
CA VAL A 145 -16.26 -16.16 -5.63
C VAL A 145 -17.55 -16.73 -6.24
N HIS A 146 -18.02 -17.90 -5.80
CA HIS A 146 -19.20 -18.55 -6.35
C HIS A 146 -20.50 -17.83 -5.96
N ASP A 147 -20.52 -17.17 -4.80
CA ASP A 147 -21.64 -16.32 -4.40
C ASP A 147 -21.70 -15.04 -5.26
N LEU A 148 -20.54 -14.42 -5.55
CA LEU A 148 -20.48 -13.09 -6.16
C LEU A 148 -20.41 -13.09 -7.68
N LEU A 149 -19.77 -14.09 -8.30
CA LEU A 149 -19.60 -14.12 -9.76
C LEU A 149 -20.92 -14.06 -10.53
N PRO A 150 -22.01 -14.76 -10.14
CA PRO A 150 -23.29 -14.67 -10.83
C PRO A 150 -23.87 -13.26 -10.84
N ILE A 151 -23.87 -12.55 -9.71
CA ILE A 151 -24.40 -11.17 -9.64
C ILE A 151 -23.47 -10.18 -10.37
N CYS A 152 -22.15 -10.43 -10.38
CA CYS A 152 -21.19 -9.67 -11.17
C CYS A 152 -21.45 -9.81 -12.68
N GLU A 153 -21.75 -11.02 -13.14
CA GLU A 153 -22.16 -11.29 -14.52
C GLU A 153 -23.49 -10.61 -14.86
N GLU A 154 -24.49 -10.76 -13.99
CA GLU A 154 -25.83 -10.17 -14.14
C GLU A 154 -25.81 -8.64 -14.23
N LEU A 155 -25.14 -7.97 -13.29
CA LEU A 155 -25.13 -6.51 -13.17
C LEU A 155 -24.00 -5.84 -13.94
N ASN A 156 -23.21 -6.62 -14.70
CA ASN A 156 -22.02 -6.14 -15.40
C ASN A 156 -21.03 -5.41 -14.47
N ILE A 157 -20.72 -6.03 -13.34
CA ILE A 157 -19.73 -5.57 -12.36
C ILE A 157 -18.49 -6.47 -12.48
N PRO A 158 -17.28 -5.91 -12.62
CA PRO A 158 -16.07 -6.72 -12.59
C PRO A 158 -15.84 -7.37 -11.21
N LEU A 159 -15.39 -8.63 -11.20
CA LEU A 159 -15.02 -9.33 -9.97
C LEU A 159 -13.50 -9.33 -9.79
N VAL A 160 -13.02 -8.72 -8.71
CA VAL A 160 -11.65 -8.85 -8.21
C VAL A 160 -11.57 -10.19 -7.48
N LEU A 161 -10.74 -11.09 -8.01
CA LEU A 161 -10.35 -12.28 -7.27
C LEU A 161 -9.28 -11.89 -6.24
N ASP A 162 -9.61 -12.05 -4.97
CA ASP A 162 -8.64 -12.13 -3.90
C ASP A 162 -8.34 -13.60 -3.58
N TYR A 163 -7.09 -14.00 -3.83
CA TYR A 163 -6.62 -15.36 -3.62
C TYR A 163 -6.55 -15.75 -2.13
N HIS A 164 -6.23 -14.81 -1.25
CA HIS A 164 -6.14 -15.05 0.18
C HIS A 164 -7.53 -15.32 0.76
N HIS A 165 -8.48 -14.45 0.45
CA HIS A 165 -9.89 -14.60 0.82
C HIS A 165 -10.47 -15.90 0.27
N HIS A 166 -10.17 -16.24 -1.00
CA HIS A 166 -10.64 -17.49 -1.60
C HIS A 166 -10.14 -18.72 -0.83
N ASN A 167 -8.89 -18.71 -0.35
CA ASN A 167 -8.34 -19.82 0.43
C ASN A 167 -8.91 -19.92 1.85
N ILE A 168 -9.76 -18.98 2.28
CA ILE A 168 -10.46 -19.00 3.57
C ILE A 168 -11.95 -19.30 3.37
N ILE A 169 -12.59 -18.59 2.43
CA ILE A 169 -14.00 -18.76 2.07
C ILE A 169 -14.10 -19.15 0.59
N PHE A 170 -14.47 -20.40 0.37
CA PHE A 170 -14.69 -20.99 -0.95
C PHE A 170 -15.95 -21.85 -0.95
N ASP A 171 -16.41 -22.19 -2.14
CA ASP A 171 -17.58 -23.04 -2.31
C ASP A 171 -17.22 -24.52 -2.08
N PRO A 172 -18.09 -25.33 -1.45
CA PRO A 172 -17.82 -26.75 -1.22
C PRO A 172 -17.58 -27.58 -2.49
N SER A 173 -17.96 -27.08 -3.67
CA SER A 173 -17.69 -27.73 -4.96
C SER A 173 -16.23 -27.63 -5.43
N VAL A 174 -15.41 -26.80 -4.77
CA VAL A 174 -13.98 -26.66 -5.07
C VAL A 174 -13.12 -27.03 -3.87
N ARG A 175 -11.89 -27.49 -4.13
CA ARG A 175 -10.91 -27.74 -3.07
C ARG A 175 -10.30 -26.42 -2.61
N GLU A 176 -9.90 -26.39 -1.35
CA GLU A 176 -9.08 -25.31 -0.82
C GLU A 176 -7.80 -25.16 -1.65
N GLY A 177 -7.43 -23.92 -1.97
CA GLY A 177 -6.24 -23.58 -2.73
C GLY A 177 -6.56 -22.89 -4.05
N THR A 178 -5.53 -22.68 -4.85
CA THR A 178 -5.63 -21.84 -6.06
C THR A 178 -5.87 -22.61 -7.35
N LEU A 179 -5.82 -23.95 -7.33
CA LEU A 179 -5.94 -24.76 -8.54
C LEU A 179 -7.35 -24.74 -9.12
N ASP A 180 -8.37 -25.02 -8.29
CA ASP A 180 -9.73 -25.21 -8.80
C ASP A 180 -10.39 -23.88 -9.20
N ILE A 181 -9.98 -22.77 -8.58
CA ILE A 181 -10.47 -21.43 -8.93
C ILE A 181 -9.98 -20.96 -10.31
N MET A 182 -8.89 -21.53 -10.83
CA MET A 182 -8.41 -21.25 -12.19
C MET A 182 -9.44 -21.59 -13.26
N ASN A 183 -10.34 -22.55 -12.98
CA ASN A 183 -11.44 -22.91 -13.89
C ASN A 183 -12.45 -21.75 -14.08
N LEU A 184 -12.46 -20.77 -13.18
CA LEU A 184 -13.32 -19.59 -13.29
C LEU A 184 -12.62 -18.38 -13.93
N TYR A 185 -11.34 -18.46 -14.27
CA TYR A 185 -10.58 -17.29 -14.79
C TYR A 185 -11.23 -16.67 -16.03
N ASP A 186 -11.65 -17.48 -17.00
CA ASP A 186 -12.30 -16.96 -18.21
C ASP A 186 -13.60 -16.21 -17.89
N ARG A 187 -14.37 -16.70 -16.91
CA ARG A 187 -15.60 -16.03 -16.49
C ARG A 187 -15.32 -14.72 -15.76
N ILE A 188 -14.33 -14.74 -14.85
CA ILE A 188 -13.89 -13.55 -14.12
C ILE A 188 -13.35 -12.52 -15.12
N GLU A 189 -12.43 -12.89 -16.02
CA GLU A 189 -11.85 -12.02 -17.06
C GLU A 189 -12.93 -11.39 -17.95
N LYS A 190 -13.98 -12.15 -18.31
CA LYS A 190 -15.13 -11.62 -19.06
C LYS A 190 -15.86 -10.49 -18.33
N THR A 191 -15.87 -10.49 -16.99
CA THR A 191 -16.48 -9.37 -16.23
C THR A 191 -15.72 -8.05 -16.38
N TRP A 192 -14.40 -8.12 -16.64
CA TRP A 192 -13.54 -6.95 -16.86
C TRP A 192 -13.57 -6.48 -18.32
N THR A 193 -13.43 -7.42 -19.25
CA THR A 193 -13.35 -7.11 -20.69
C THR A 193 -14.64 -6.50 -21.24
N ARG A 194 -15.81 -6.89 -20.73
CA ARG A 194 -17.11 -6.27 -21.08
C ARG A 194 -17.17 -4.77 -20.81
N LYS A 195 -16.38 -4.25 -19.87
CA LYS A 195 -16.28 -2.82 -19.56
C LYS A 195 -15.03 -2.16 -20.13
N ASN A 196 -14.21 -2.91 -20.87
CA ASN A 196 -12.91 -2.48 -21.36
C ASN A 196 -12.00 -1.95 -20.23
N ILE A 197 -12.02 -2.64 -19.08
CA ILE A 197 -11.18 -2.37 -17.92
C ILE A 197 -10.09 -3.44 -17.88
N LYS A 198 -8.83 -3.05 -17.70
CA LYS A 198 -7.72 -3.99 -17.48
C LYS A 198 -7.99 -4.78 -16.20
N GLN A 199 -7.93 -6.10 -16.24
CA GLN A 199 -8.17 -6.92 -15.06
C GLN A 199 -7.14 -6.64 -13.95
N LYS A 200 -7.57 -6.74 -12.69
CA LYS A 200 -6.67 -6.80 -11.53
C LYS A 200 -7.09 -7.91 -10.58
N MET A 201 -6.16 -8.33 -9.73
CA MET A 201 -6.39 -9.29 -8.64
C MET A 201 -5.73 -8.80 -7.36
N HIS A 202 -6.11 -9.37 -6.22
CA HIS A 202 -5.47 -9.13 -4.93
C HIS A 202 -4.74 -10.37 -4.45
N TYR A 203 -3.64 -10.15 -3.76
CA TYR A 203 -2.85 -11.23 -3.18
C TYR A 203 -2.35 -10.87 -1.78
N SER A 204 -2.51 -11.84 -0.88
CA SER A 204 -2.00 -11.81 0.48
C SER A 204 -1.72 -13.24 0.95
N GLU A 205 -1.09 -13.36 2.12
CA GLU A 205 -0.81 -14.62 2.80
C GLU A 205 -1.22 -14.53 4.28
N PRO A 206 -1.64 -15.64 4.91
CA PRO A 206 -1.87 -15.67 6.35
C PRO A 206 -0.54 -15.51 7.12
N THR A 207 -0.62 -15.15 8.41
CA THR A 207 0.56 -15.24 9.27
C THR A 207 1.02 -16.69 9.44
N ALA A 208 2.33 -16.90 9.62
CA ALA A 208 2.93 -18.24 9.64
C ALA A 208 2.42 -19.16 10.76
N ASP A 209 1.91 -18.57 11.84
CA ASP A 209 1.32 -19.25 13.00
C ASP A 209 -0.19 -19.49 12.88
N ALA A 210 -0.83 -19.04 11.80
CA ALA A 210 -2.27 -19.15 11.65
C ALA A 210 -2.71 -20.58 11.29
N VAL A 211 -3.65 -21.13 12.06
CA VAL A 211 -4.18 -22.49 11.84
C VAL A 211 -5.67 -22.45 11.54
N THR A 212 -6.45 -21.74 12.37
CA THR A 212 -7.91 -21.67 12.22
C THR A 212 -8.31 -20.71 11.10
N PRO A 213 -9.52 -20.86 10.51
CA PRO A 213 -10.02 -19.92 9.50
C PRO A 213 -9.98 -18.46 9.97
N ARG A 214 -10.30 -18.21 11.25
CA ARG A 214 -10.27 -16.85 11.82
C ARG A 214 -8.87 -16.28 11.94
N GLU A 215 -7.88 -17.08 12.34
CA GLU A 215 -6.49 -16.63 12.43
C GLU A 215 -5.91 -16.34 11.05
N ARG A 216 -6.27 -17.16 10.06
CA ARG A 216 -5.79 -17.04 8.68
C ARG A 216 -6.16 -15.73 8.01
N ARG A 217 -7.23 -15.07 8.45
CA ARG A 217 -7.67 -13.74 7.99
C ARG A 217 -6.63 -12.64 8.21
N LYS A 218 -5.72 -12.83 9.16
CA LYS A 218 -4.69 -11.83 9.46
C LYS A 218 -3.63 -11.88 8.37
N HIS A 219 -3.53 -10.80 7.60
CA HIS A 219 -2.48 -10.66 6.58
C HIS A 219 -1.09 -10.65 7.20
N SER A 220 -0.17 -11.35 6.54
CA SER A 220 1.25 -11.37 6.85
C SER A 220 1.91 -10.00 6.63
N ALA A 221 3.11 -9.85 7.20
CA ALA A 221 3.93 -8.66 6.98
C ALA A 221 4.48 -8.61 5.54
N ARG A 222 4.86 -9.77 5.01
CA ARG A 222 5.39 -9.99 3.66
C ARG A 222 4.73 -11.23 3.06
N VAL A 223 4.61 -11.24 1.74
CA VAL A 223 4.22 -12.42 0.97
C VAL A 223 5.47 -13.05 0.33
N LYS A 224 5.44 -14.35 0.09
CA LYS A 224 6.61 -15.15 -0.34
C LYS A 224 6.44 -15.75 -1.73
N VAL A 225 5.22 -15.92 -2.20
CA VAL A 225 4.95 -16.51 -3.51
C VAL A 225 4.11 -15.59 -4.40
N LEU A 226 4.02 -15.93 -5.67
CA LEU A 226 3.08 -15.32 -6.59
C LEU A 226 1.91 -16.28 -6.84
N PRO A 227 0.67 -15.79 -6.92
CA PRO A 227 -0.46 -16.63 -7.31
C PRO A 227 -0.34 -17.05 -8.77
N PRO A 228 -1.08 -18.08 -9.22
CA PRO A 228 -1.05 -18.56 -10.61
C PRO A 228 -1.82 -17.63 -11.56
N CYS A 229 -1.49 -16.33 -11.57
CA CYS A 229 -2.06 -15.34 -12.47
C CYS A 229 -1.21 -15.19 -13.75
N LYS A 230 -1.74 -14.48 -14.74
CA LYS A 230 -0.99 -14.13 -15.95
C LYS A 230 0.24 -13.28 -15.59
N PRO A 231 1.38 -13.41 -16.31
CA PRO A 231 2.60 -12.65 -16.01
C PRO A 231 2.44 -11.12 -16.07
N ASP A 232 1.45 -10.62 -16.80
CA ASP A 232 1.15 -9.20 -16.99
C ASP A 232 -0.03 -8.69 -16.14
N MET A 233 -0.49 -9.50 -15.18
CA MET A 233 -1.59 -9.15 -14.28
C MET A 233 -1.22 -7.98 -13.36
N ASP A 234 -2.12 -7.02 -13.24
CA ASP A 234 -2.00 -5.99 -12.20
C ASP A 234 -2.40 -6.62 -10.85
N LEU A 235 -1.38 -7.00 -10.06
CA LEU A 235 -1.55 -7.66 -8.79
C LEU A 235 -1.35 -6.69 -7.64
N MET A 236 -2.39 -6.46 -6.82
CA MET A 236 -2.27 -5.66 -5.60
C MET A 236 -1.82 -6.55 -4.44
N ILE A 237 -0.66 -6.23 -3.86
CA ILE A 237 -0.13 -6.95 -2.70
C ILE A 237 -0.67 -6.33 -1.41
N GLU A 238 -1.42 -7.11 -0.63
CA GLU A 238 -2.08 -6.65 0.59
C GLU A 238 -1.37 -7.10 1.86
N ALA A 239 -0.11 -6.69 2.03
CA ALA A 239 0.70 -7.04 3.20
C ALA A 239 0.85 -5.86 4.18
N LYS A 240 1.25 -6.14 5.43
CA LYS A 240 1.42 -5.08 6.44
C LYS A 240 2.60 -4.16 6.15
N ASP A 241 3.70 -4.67 5.61
CA ASP A 241 4.90 -3.87 5.34
C ASP A 241 4.81 -3.07 4.04
N LYS A 242 3.73 -3.19 3.24
CA LYS A 242 3.52 -2.38 2.04
C LYS A 242 4.59 -2.61 0.95
N GLU A 243 5.29 -1.56 0.50
CA GLU A 243 6.23 -1.58 -0.63
C GLU A 243 7.36 -2.59 -0.44
N GLN A 244 7.76 -2.78 0.80
CA GLN A 244 8.63 -3.85 1.27
C GLN A 244 8.19 -5.26 0.85
N ALA A 245 6.89 -5.59 0.94
CA ALA A 245 6.39 -6.89 0.49
C ALA A 245 6.48 -7.02 -1.04
N VAL A 246 6.34 -5.91 -1.77
CA VAL A 246 6.54 -5.87 -3.22
C VAL A 246 8.02 -6.09 -3.56
N PHE A 247 8.93 -5.42 -2.86
CA PHE A 247 10.37 -5.58 -3.03
C PHE A 247 10.87 -6.99 -2.77
N GLU A 248 10.32 -7.67 -1.76
CA GLU A 248 10.59 -9.08 -1.50
C GLU A 248 10.29 -9.92 -2.74
N LEU A 249 9.07 -9.82 -3.28
CA LEU A 249 8.66 -10.54 -4.48
C LEU A 249 9.51 -10.16 -5.70
N MET A 250 9.82 -8.87 -5.88
CA MET A 250 10.65 -8.40 -6.98
C MET A 250 12.02 -9.08 -6.94
N ARG A 251 12.67 -9.19 -5.77
CA ARG A 251 13.96 -9.87 -5.64
C ARG A 251 13.84 -11.39 -5.80
N THR A 252 12.89 -12.02 -5.11
CA THR A 252 12.71 -13.47 -5.14
C THR A 252 12.47 -13.98 -6.56
N PHE A 253 11.64 -13.27 -7.34
CA PHE A 253 11.26 -13.67 -8.69
C PHE A 253 11.99 -12.89 -9.79
N LYS A 254 12.95 -12.03 -9.44
CA LYS A 254 13.66 -11.13 -10.37
C LYS A 254 12.72 -10.35 -11.31
N LEU A 255 11.63 -9.82 -10.74
CA LEU A 255 10.65 -9.03 -11.50
C LEU A 255 11.29 -7.72 -11.99
N PRO A 256 10.78 -7.10 -13.08
CA PRO A 256 11.32 -5.84 -13.58
C PRO A 256 11.49 -4.79 -12.47
N GLY A 257 12.70 -4.22 -12.37
CA GLY A 257 13.05 -3.22 -11.35
C GLY A 257 13.60 -3.78 -10.03
N TRP A 258 13.83 -5.09 -9.90
CA TRP A 258 14.37 -5.73 -8.69
C TRP A 258 15.73 -5.19 -8.22
N ASP A 259 16.47 -4.55 -9.14
CA ASP A 259 17.79 -3.95 -8.96
C ASP A 259 17.76 -2.43 -8.73
N LEU A 260 16.57 -1.81 -8.65
CA LEU A 260 16.42 -0.36 -8.46
C LEU A 260 16.56 0.09 -6.99
N PHE A 261 16.59 -0.86 -6.03
CA PHE A 261 16.62 -0.56 -4.60
C PHE A 261 17.67 -1.37 -3.85
N ASN A 262 18.28 -0.71 -2.86
CA ASN A 262 19.32 -1.28 -2.02
C ASN A 262 18.85 -1.48 -0.59
N ASP A 263 19.61 -2.33 0.10
CA ASP A 263 19.42 -2.63 1.51
C ASP A 263 19.74 -1.41 2.37
N ILE A 264 18.96 -1.23 3.43
CA ILE A 264 19.35 -0.33 4.52
C ILE A 264 20.56 -0.96 5.21
N ILE A 265 21.71 -0.27 5.14
CA ILE A 265 22.90 -0.70 5.87
C ILE A 265 22.70 -0.41 7.36
N PRO A 266 22.89 -1.41 8.25
CA PRO A 266 22.62 -1.23 9.68
C PRO A 266 23.53 -0.17 10.29
N TYR A 267 22.94 0.80 11.00
CA TYR A 267 23.66 1.81 11.79
C TYR A 267 24.57 2.76 11.01
N GLU A 268 24.62 2.67 9.67
CA GLU A 268 25.43 3.53 8.81
C GLU A 268 24.53 4.47 8.01
N ARG A 269 24.62 5.77 8.27
CA ARG A 269 23.92 6.82 7.52
C ARG A 269 24.87 7.99 7.28
N ASP A 270 25.50 7.98 6.11
CA ASP A 270 26.37 9.07 5.68
C ASP A 270 25.59 10.21 5.04
N ASP A 271 24.31 9.98 4.74
CA ASP A 271 23.38 10.90 4.10
C ASP A 271 22.47 11.66 5.08
N GLU A 272 22.51 11.34 6.38
CA GLU A 272 21.72 12.04 7.40
C GLU A 272 22.45 13.32 7.85
N PRO A 273 21.78 14.48 7.91
CA PRO A 273 22.39 15.70 8.43
C PRO A 273 22.80 15.48 9.89
N ARG A 274 24.11 15.36 10.13
CA ARG A 274 24.66 15.24 11.49
C ARG A 274 24.33 16.53 12.23
N LYS A 275 23.56 16.44 13.32
CA LYS A 275 23.40 17.56 14.25
C LYS A 275 24.80 17.98 14.71
N GLU A 276 25.19 19.22 14.42
CA GLU A 276 26.44 19.79 14.91
C GLU A 276 26.44 19.69 16.44
N VAL A 277 27.29 18.80 16.96
CA VAL A 277 27.57 18.77 18.39
C VAL A 277 28.44 19.98 18.66
N ALA A 278 27.86 21.03 19.25
CA ALA A 278 28.62 22.15 19.77
C ALA A 278 29.73 21.61 20.69
N ARG A 279 30.96 21.53 20.20
CA ARG A 279 32.12 21.27 21.05
C ARG A 279 32.31 22.53 21.87
N GLU A 280 31.91 22.50 23.14
CA GLU A 280 32.38 23.49 24.11
C GLU A 280 33.91 23.45 24.11
N ALA A 281 34.52 24.49 23.57
CA ALA A 281 35.95 24.70 23.67
C ALA A 281 36.30 24.88 25.16
N LYS A 282 36.80 23.81 25.79
CA LYS A 282 37.47 23.94 27.09
C LYS A 282 38.72 24.79 26.88
N ARG A 283 38.59 26.10 27.15
CA ARG A 283 39.71 27.01 27.33
C ARG A 283 40.48 26.60 28.59
N THR A 284 41.48 25.74 28.44
CA THR A 284 42.56 25.62 29.43
C THR A 284 43.59 26.71 29.14
N ALA A 285 43.50 27.80 29.91
CA ALA A 285 44.54 28.82 29.92
C ALA A 285 45.72 28.36 30.80
N LYS A 286 46.88 28.06 30.18
CA LYS A 286 48.21 28.56 30.64
C LYS A 286 49.35 28.17 29.68
N ARG A 287 49.91 29.23 29.07
CA ARG A 287 51.21 29.45 28.39
C ARG A 287 52.32 28.39 28.57
N SER A 288 52.97 27.98 27.48
CA SER A 288 54.32 28.48 27.10
C SER A 288 54.90 27.88 25.79
N LYS A 289 55.54 28.77 25.00
CA LYS A 289 56.65 28.62 24.02
C LYS A 289 56.59 27.63 22.82
N LYS A 290 56.52 28.25 21.62
CA LYS A 290 57.39 28.12 20.42
C LYS A 290 57.81 26.72 19.92
N ASN A 291 57.27 26.29 18.76
CA ASN A 291 57.99 26.17 17.46
C ASN A 291 57.11 25.47 16.39
N ASP A 292 57.49 25.74 15.14
CA ASP A 292 56.92 25.48 13.81
C ASP A 292 56.64 24.02 13.35
N ILE A 293 55.75 23.93 12.33
CA ILE A 293 55.53 22.87 11.29
C ILE A 293 54.95 21.53 11.82
N ASP A 294 53.90 20.88 11.30
CA ASP A 294 53.21 20.83 10.01
C ASP A 294 51.71 20.55 10.30
N ASN A 295 50.77 21.20 9.61
CA ASN A 295 49.36 20.83 9.66
C ASN A 295 49.03 20.03 8.39
N ASP A 296 49.22 18.71 8.45
CA ASP A 296 48.53 17.79 7.54
C ASP A 296 47.03 17.81 7.89
N VAL A 297 46.29 18.72 7.27
CA VAL A 297 44.84 18.62 7.21
C VAL A 297 44.54 17.51 6.22
N VAL A 298 44.32 16.31 6.74
CA VAL A 298 43.62 15.27 5.97
C VAL A 298 42.19 15.77 5.82
N GLU A 299 41.88 16.37 4.66
CA GLU A 299 40.51 16.58 4.20
C GLU A 299 39.86 15.20 4.08
N VAL A 300 39.19 14.77 5.15
CA VAL A 300 38.21 13.71 5.05
C VAL A 300 37.02 14.33 4.35
N ASP A 301 36.95 14.09 3.04
CA ASP A 301 35.87 14.43 2.13
C ASP A 301 34.54 14.04 2.80
N SER A 302 33.92 15.01 3.47
CA SER A 302 32.67 14.80 4.19
C SER A 302 31.59 14.98 3.14
N PRO A 303 30.82 13.93 2.79
CA PRO A 303 29.81 14.06 1.75
C PRO A 303 28.88 15.22 2.09
N SER A 304 28.66 16.08 1.08
CA SER A 304 27.75 17.20 1.20
C SER A 304 26.39 16.70 1.71
N PRO A 305 25.73 17.40 2.64
CA PRO A 305 24.48 16.94 3.23
C PRO A 305 23.43 16.72 2.13
N VAL A 306 22.87 15.52 2.07
CA VAL A 306 21.80 15.15 1.14
C VAL A 306 20.55 15.96 1.48
N SER A 307 19.85 16.47 0.46
CA SER A 307 18.62 17.24 0.70
C SER A 307 17.54 16.35 1.35
N PRO A 308 16.63 16.90 2.18
CA PRO A 308 15.53 16.11 2.74
C PRO A 308 14.66 15.42 1.68
N GLU A 309 14.56 16.03 0.49
CA GLU A 309 13.82 15.52 -0.66
C GLU A 309 14.53 14.29 -1.26
N ASP A 310 15.83 14.38 -1.52
CA ASP A 310 16.63 13.26 -2.01
C ASP A 310 16.66 12.12 -0.97
N PHE A 311 16.74 12.47 0.30
CA PHE A 311 16.70 11.53 1.42
C PHE A 311 15.38 10.76 1.47
N GLY A 312 14.24 11.45 1.32
CA GLY A 312 12.92 10.81 1.25
C GLY A 312 12.77 9.89 0.03
N MET A 313 13.59 10.08 -0.99
CA MET A 313 13.70 9.24 -2.18
C MET A 313 14.79 8.17 -2.04
N GLY A 314 15.27 7.84 -0.84
CA GLY A 314 16.28 6.80 -0.58
C GLY A 314 17.74 7.23 -0.83
N GLY A 315 17.97 8.52 -1.06
CA GLY A 315 19.30 9.11 -1.26
C GLY A 315 20.02 8.63 -2.53
N PRO A 316 21.31 8.98 -2.68
CA PRO A 316 22.16 8.53 -3.80
C PRO A 316 22.32 7.01 -3.89
N GLN A 317 22.07 6.31 -2.79
CA GLN A 317 22.24 4.87 -2.68
C GLN A 317 20.93 4.09 -2.79
N ASN A 318 19.79 4.74 -3.07
CA ASN A 318 18.49 4.07 -3.25
C ASN A 318 18.12 3.10 -2.10
N ARG A 319 18.43 3.48 -0.85
CA ARG A 319 18.23 2.63 0.33
C ARG A 319 16.77 2.64 0.76
N VAL A 320 16.05 1.56 0.49
CA VAL A 320 14.64 1.46 0.86
C VAL A 320 14.21 0.06 1.25
N TYR A 321 15.01 -0.97 1.04
CA TYR A 321 14.65 -2.33 1.43
C TYR A 321 15.32 -2.72 2.74
N TRP A 322 14.58 -3.33 3.65
CA TRP A 322 15.17 -3.92 4.84
C TRP A 322 14.68 -5.37 5.01
N PRO A 323 15.59 -6.31 5.37
CA PRO A 323 15.22 -7.69 5.66
C PRO A 323 14.26 -7.79 6.85
N LEU A 324 13.50 -8.88 6.88
CA LEU A 324 12.63 -9.23 8.01
C LEU A 324 13.41 -9.38 9.32
N GLY A 325 12.85 -8.88 10.42
CA GLY A 325 13.45 -9.00 11.77
C GLY A 325 14.54 -7.97 12.07
N MET A 326 14.74 -7.01 11.16
CA MET A 326 15.78 -5.99 11.25
C MET A 326 15.22 -4.59 11.58
N GLU A 327 14.06 -4.52 12.24
CA GLU A 327 13.36 -3.27 12.56
C GLU A 327 14.19 -2.38 13.50
N GLU A 328 15.10 -2.96 14.26
CA GLU A 328 16.06 -2.26 15.09
C GLU A 328 17.00 -1.32 14.32
N TRP A 329 17.23 -1.58 13.01
CA TRP A 329 18.06 -0.73 12.16
C TRP A 329 17.45 0.65 11.91
N LEU A 330 16.13 0.80 12.11
CA LEU A 330 15.44 2.09 12.03
C LEU A 330 15.74 3.00 13.23
N ARG A 331 16.39 2.45 14.27
CA ARG A 331 16.72 3.18 15.51
C ARG A 331 18.23 3.42 15.59
N PRO A 332 18.67 4.60 16.05
CA PRO A 332 20.08 4.83 16.33
C PRO A 332 20.61 3.78 17.32
N LYS A 333 21.85 3.33 17.12
CA LYS A 333 22.51 2.38 18.02
C LYS A 333 22.44 2.94 19.46
N LYS A 334 21.84 2.18 20.39
CA LYS A 334 21.93 2.53 21.82
C LYS A 334 23.41 2.63 22.18
N ARG A 335 23.85 3.78 22.67
CA ARG A 335 25.22 3.93 23.19
C ARG A 335 25.40 2.93 24.34
N GLU A 336 26.15 1.88 24.09
CA GLU A 336 26.65 1.03 25.16
C GLU A 336 27.70 1.83 25.93
N VAL A 337 27.31 2.35 27.10
CA VAL A 337 28.27 2.90 28.05
C VAL A 337 29.01 1.71 28.63
N SER A 338 30.16 1.36 28.05
CA SER A 338 31.00 0.32 28.63
C SER A 338 31.48 0.80 30.01
N LYS A 339 31.16 0.04 31.07
CA LYS A 339 31.79 0.20 32.39
C LYS A 339 33.21 -0.38 32.33
N LYS A 340 34.08 0.20 31.50
CA LYS A 340 35.51 -0.09 31.52
C LYS A 340 36.24 1.25 31.42
N ASP A 341 36.28 1.93 32.56
CA ASP A 341 37.32 2.87 32.98
C ASP A 341 37.08 3.26 34.44
N LYS A 342 37.26 2.29 35.34
CA LYS A 342 37.62 2.55 36.74
C LYS A 342 38.91 1.79 37.03
N VAL A 343 39.99 2.20 36.36
CA VAL A 343 41.34 1.92 36.84
C VAL A 343 41.70 3.09 37.76
N TYR A 344 41.51 2.91 39.07
CA TYR A 344 42.26 3.68 40.04
C TYR A 344 43.48 2.84 40.41
N VAL A 345 44.63 3.24 39.87
CA VAL A 345 45.93 2.98 40.48
C VAL A 345 46.03 3.90 41.69
N ASN A 346 46.26 3.33 42.88
CA ASN A 346 47.28 3.89 43.75
C ASN A 346 47.83 2.82 44.70
N SER A 347 49.12 2.57 44.54
CA SER A 347 50.03 1.89 45.45
C SER A 347 50.46 2.82 46.59
N GLN A 348 50.57 2.24 47.79
CA GLN A 348 51.46 2.59 48.92
C GLN A 348 51.29 3.96 49.60
N ASP A 349 50.92 3.91 50.88
CA ASP A 349 51.90 3.98 51.97
C ASP A 349 51.77 2.72 52.86
#